data_AF-A0A388Q269-F1
#
_entry.id   AF-A0A388Q269-F1
#
_cell.length_a   1.000
_cell.length_b   1.000
_cell.length_c   1.000
_cell.angle_alpha   90.00
_cell.angle_beta   90.00
_cell.angle_gamma   90.00
#
_symmetry.space_group_name_H-M   'P 1'
#
loop_
_entity.id
_entity.type
_entity.pdbx_description
1 polymer ?
#
loop_
_entity_poly.entity_id
_entity_poly.type
_entity_poly.pdbx_seq_one_letter_code
_entity_poly.pdbx_strand_id
1 'polypeptide(L)' 'MNENLASLGYRMPAEWEKQNSTWLAWPHNKNDWPDKFEKIPSTFAKITSALSKVQQVDILIQSKSVKKILRKF' A
#
# COMPACT_ATOMS: atom_id res chain seq x y z
N MET A 1 -5.38 -27.23 -16.25
CA MET A 1 -4.80 -25.88 -16.31
C MET A 1 -3.31 -26.01 -16.03
N ASN A 2 -2.49 -26.24 -17.06
CA ASN A 2 -1.04 -26.46 -16.91
C ASN A 2 -0.20 -25.45 -17.70
N GLU A 3 -0.80 -24.39 -18.24
CA GLU A 3 -0.05 -23.34 -18.91
C GLU A 3 0.41 -22.32 -17.86
N ASN A 4 1.69 -21.98 -17.91
CA ASN A 4 2.28 -21.00 -17.02
C ASN A 4 2.19 -19.60 -17.65
N LEU A 5 2.30 -18.55 -16.84
CA LEU A 5 2.16 -17.17 -17.31
C LEU A 5 3.18 -16.82 -18.42
N ALA A 6 4.39 -17.39 -18.35
CA ALA A 6 5.44 -17.17 -19.33
C ALA A 6 5.11 -17.80 -20.70
N SER A 7 4.53 -19.00 -20.73
CA SER A 7 4.11 -19.66 -21.99
C SER A 7 2.97 -18.90 -22.68
N LEU A 8 2.21 -18.12 -21.92
CA LEU A 8 1.19 -17.19 -22.43
C LEU A 8 1.75 -15.82 -22.83
N GLY A 9 3.06 -15.59 -22.73
CA GLY A 9 3.71 -14.33 -23.07
C GLY A 9 3.67 -13.24 -22.00
N TYR A 10 3.16 -13.54 -20.80
CA TYR A 10 3.20 -12.60 -19.68
C TYR A 10 4.54 -12.64 -18.96
N ARG A 11 4.96 -11.49 -18.43
CA ARG A 11 6.10 -11.36 -17.53
C ARG A 11 5.75 -10.44 -16.37
N MET A 12 6.47 -10.58 -15.26
CA MET A 12 6.47 -9.55 -14.23
C MET A 12 7.27 -8.35 -14.77
N PRO A 13 6.67 -7.15 -14.85
CA PRO A 13 7.41 -5.96 -15.22
C PRO A 13 8.41 -5.59 -14.12
N ALA A 14 9.47 -4.90 -14.52
CA ALA A 14 10.39 -4.31 -13.56
C ALA A 14 9.71 -3.13 -12.84
N GLU A 15 10.17 -2.85 -11.62
CA GLU A 15 9.57 -1.82 -10.77
C GLU A 15 9.66 -0.41 -11.40
N TRP A 16 10.68 -0.12 -12.19
CA TRP A 16 10.85 1.19 -12.84
C TRP A 16 10.03 1.36 -14.14
N GLU A 17 9.33 0.33 -14.60
CA GLU A 17 8.42 0.46 -15.74
C GLU A 17 7.18 1.29 -15.34
N LYS A 18 6.43 1.79 -16.32
CA LYS A 18 5.25 2.61 -16.05
C LYS A 18 4.22 1.82 -15.23
N GLN A 19 3.88 2.34 -14.06
CA GLN A 19 2.87 1.76 -13.17
C GLN A 19 1.59 2.60 -13.20
N ASN A 20 0.45 1.96 -12.94
CA ASN A 20 -0.84 2.65 -12.81
C ASN A 20 -1.05 3.20 -11.39
N SER A 21 -0.64 2.45 -10.38
CA SER A 21 -0.94 2.73 -8.98
C SER A 21 -0.01 2.00 -8.02
N THR A 22 0.29 2.59 -6.86
CA THR A 22 0.94 1.93 -5.73
C THR A 22 -0.11 1.53 -4.71
N TRP A 23 -0.07 0.27 -4.27
CA TRP A 23 -0.99 -0.26 -3.27
C TRP A 23 -0.30 -0.35 -1.91
N LEU A 24 -0.94 0.19 -0.87
CA LEU A 24 -0.43 0.15 0.51
C LEU A 24 -1.48 -0.40 1.47
N ALA A 25 -1.08 -1.31 2.35
CA ALA A 25 -1.93 -1.74 3.46
C ALA A 25 -1.74 -0.79 4.66
N TRP A 26 -2.85 -0.24 5.16
CA TRP A 26 -2.79 0.64 6.33
C TRP A 26 -2.41 -0.16 7.59
N PRO A 27 -1.42 0.32 8.38
CA PRO A 27 -0.98 -0.36 9.59
C PRO A 27 -2.12 -0.42 10.61
N HIS A 28 -2.38 -1.61 11.14
CA HIS A 28 -3.46 -1.84 12.10
C HIS A 28 -3.09 -2.82 13.22
N ASN A 29 -2.22 -3.79 12.96
CA ASN A 29 -1.82 -4.78 13.94
C ASN A 29 -0.68 -4.26 14.83
N LYS A 30 -0.98 -3.96 16.10
CA LYS A 30 0.02 -3.45 17.04
C LYS A 30 1.16 -4.43 17.34
N ASN A 31 0.92 -5.73 17.18
CA ASN A 31 1.92 -6.76 17.47
C ASN A 31 3.08 -6.77 16.48
N ASP A 32 2.88 -6.22 15.26
CA ASP A 32 3.97 -6.05 14.29
C ASP A 32 4.96 -4.95 14.74
N TRP A 33 4.54 -4.08 15.67
CA TRP A 33 5.35 -2.98 16.20
C TRP A 33 5.21 -2.84 17.74
N PRO A 34 5.74 -3.80 18.52
CA PRO A 34 5.68 -3.75 19.98
C PRO A 34 6.24 -2.42 20.51
N ASP A 35 5.46 -1.74 21.35
CA ASP A 35 5.76 -0.44 21.98
C ASP A 35 6.08 0.73 21.03
N LYS A 36 5.92 0.54 19.71
CA LYS A 36 6.30 1.53 18.70
C LYS A 36 5.16 1.92 17.76
N PHE A 37 4.00 1.26 17.87
CA PHE A 37 2.87 1.45 16.97
C PHE A 37 2.41 2.91 16.85
N GLU A 38 2.48 3.70 17.92
CA GLU A 38 1.96 5.07 17.96
C GLU A 38 2.48 5.96 16.83
N LYS A 39 3.74 5.77 16.42
CA LYS A 39 4.38 6.57 15.35
C LYS A 39 4.13 6.01 13.94
N ILE A 40 3.67 4.76 13.83
CA ILE A 40 3.55 4.04 12.56
C ILE A 40 2.48 4.65 11.64
N PRO A 41 1.23 4.94 12.09
CA PRO A 41 0.24 5.58 11.23
C PRO A 41 0.69 6.92 10.63
N SER A 42 1.34 7.78 11.43
CA SER A 42 1.87 9.07 10.93
C SER A 42 3.00 8.87 9.91
N THR A 43 3.83 7.85 10.09
CA THR A 43 4.89 7.51 9.14
C THR A 43 4.31 7.03 7.80
N PHE A 44 3.31 6.14 7.85
CA PHE A 44 2.59 5.70 6.65
C PHE A 44 1.86 6.83 5.94
N ALA A 45 1.28 7.79 6.68
CA ALA A 45 0.70 9.00 6.09
C ALA A 45 1.74 9.81 5.31
N LYS A 46 2.95 9.99 5.85
CA LYS A 46 4.04 10.71 5.17
C LYS A 46 4.50 10.00 3.90
N ILE A 47 4.64 8.68 3.94
CA ILE A 47 4.99 7.86 2.77
C ILE A 47 3.91 8.01 1.69
N THR A 48 2.64 7.85 2.08
CA THR A 48 1.49 7.99 1.18
C THR A 48 1.45 9.38 0.55
N SER A 49 1.65 10.44 1.34
CA SER A 49 1.68 11.82 0.87
C SER A 49 2.85 12.11 -0.09
N ALA A 50 3.99 11.44 0.09
CA ALA A 50 5.11 11.56 -0.84
C ALA A 50 4.80 10.85 -2.17
N LEU A 51 4.29 9.62 -2.11
CA LEU A 51 3.95 8.82 -3.29
C LEU A 51 2.81 9.44 -4.11
N SER A 52 1.80 10.01 -3.46
CA SER A 52 0.64 10.58 -4.14
C SER A 52 0.96 11.77 -5.05
N LYS A 53 2.16 12.36 -4.92
CA LYS A 53 2.65 13.43 -5.80
C LYS A 53 3.06 12.93 -7.18
N VAL A 54 3.37 11.65 -7.31
CA VAL A 54 3.95 11.06 -8.53
C VAL A 54 3.14 9.89 -9.07
N GLN A 55 2.32 9.24 -8.25
CA GLN A 55 1.53 8.07 -8.65
C GLN A 55 0.24 7.98 -7.82
N GLN A 56 -0.83 7.40 -8.40
CA GLN A 56 -2.04 7.08 -7.63
C GLN A 56 -1.69 6.10 -6.50
N VAL A 57 -2.19 6.38 -5.29
CA VAL A 57 -2.00 5.51 -4.12
C VAL A 57 -3.34 4.94 -3.68
N ASP A 58 -3.45 3.61 -3.73
CA ASP A 58 -4.63 2.87 -3.28
C ASP A 58 -4.34 2.27 -1.89
N ILE A 59 -5.13 2.67 -0.89
CA ILE A 59 -4.93 2.24 0.50
C ILE A 59 -5.95 1.17 0.89
N LEU A 60 -5.45 -0.01 1.26
CA LEU A 60 -6.23 -1.08 1.87
C LEU A 60 -6.44 -0.80 3.36
N ILE A 61 -7.69 -0.79 3.79
CA ILE A 61 -8.09 -0.58 5.19
C ILE A 61 -8.94 -1.74 5.69
N GLN A 62 -8.82 -2.05 6.99
CA GLN A 62 -9.54 -3.16 7.62
C GLN A 62 -11.07 -2.97 7.60
N SER A 63 -11.55 -1.73 7.73
CA SER A 63 -12.98 -1.44 7.75
C SER A 63 -13.31 0.02 7.43
N LYS A 64 -14.59 0.31 7.19
CA LYS A 64 -15.08 1.67 6.89
C LYS A 64 -14.85 2.67 8.03
N SER A 65 -14.74 2.22 9.29
CA SER A 65 -14.51 3.11 10.43
C SER A 65 -13.12 3.74 10.39
N VAL A 66 -12.12 3.01 9.90
CA VAL A 66 -10.74 3.50 9.71
C VAL A 66 -10.69 4.65 8.72
N LYS A 67 -11.57 4.66 7.71
CA LYS A 67 -11.66 5.76 6.72
C LYS A 67 -11.87 7.13 7.39
N LYS A 68 -12.61 7.20 8.51
CA LYS A 68 -12.79 8.45 9.27
C LYS A 68 -11.50 8.89 9.97
N ILE A 69 -10.70 7.94 10.43
CA ILE A 69 -9.42 8.19 11.10
C ILE A 69 -8.40 8.70 10.08
N LEU A 70 -8.38 8.12 8.87
CA LEU A 70 -7.49 8.55 7.79
C LEU A 70 -7.66 10.01 7.40
N ARG A 71 -8.88 10.55 7.45
CA ARG A 71 -9.15 11.97 7.14
C ARG A 71 -8.50 12.95 8.13
N LYS A 72 -7.92 12.46 9.24
CA LYS A 72 -7.22 13.28 10.23
C LYS A 72 -5.72 13.44 9.91
N PHE A 73 -5.21 12.64 8.97
CA PHE A 73 -3.85 12.74 8.45
C PHE A 73 -3.86 13.50 7.13
#